data_AF-A0A9D9SG82-F1
#
_entry.id   AF-A0A9D9SG82-F1
#
_cell.length_a   1.000
_cell.length_b   1.000
_cell.length_c   1.000
_cell.angle_alpha   90.00
_cell.angle_beta   90.00
_cell.angle_gamma   90.00
#
_symmetry.space_group_name_H-M   'P 1'
#
loop_
_entity.id
_entity.type
_entity.pdbx_description
1 polymer ?
#
loop_
_entity_poly.entity_id
_entity_poly.type
_entity_poly.pdbx_seq_one_letter_code
_entity_poly.pdbx_strand_id
1 'polypeptide(L)'
;MFIALYHWSVKDGSEQEFQDGWRVLTEEIYRDCGSLGSRLHRAEDGTWIAYAQWPDRATYDAARNIPDADEAARVRFRDSIAESFPVTFMQVTDDLLQPNKSID
;
A
#
# COMPACT_ATOMS: atom_id res chain seq x y z
N MET A 1 -11.62 4.66 11.62
CA MET A 1 -10.54 4.02 10.86
C MET A 1 -10.05 4.99 9.81
N PHE A 2 -8.73 5.17 9.72
CA PHE A 2 -8.09 6.09 8.77
C PHE A 2 -7.53 5.31 7.58
N ILE A 3 -7.75 5.82 6.37
CA ILE A 3 -7.30 5.17 5.13
C ILE A 3 -6.31 6.07 4.40
N ALA A 4 -5.20 5.47 3.96
CA ALA A 4 -4.33 6.04 2.94
C ALA A 4 -4.51 5.25 1.64
N LEU A 5 -5.00 5.91 0.59
CA LEU A 5 -5.15 5.36 -0.73
C LEU A 5 -3.99 5.85 -1.61
N TYR A 6 -3.16 4.92 -2.04
CA TYR A 6 -2.05 5.19 -2.94
C TYR A 6 -2.40 4.79 -4.36
N HIS A 7 -1.85 5.50 -5.34
CA HIS A 7 -2.12 5.27 -6.75
C HIS A 7 -0.85 5.51 -7.58
N TRP A 8 -0.55 4.58 -8.48
CA TRP A 8 0.67 4.60 -9.29
C TRP A 8 0.42 4.11 -10.71
N SER A 9 1.16 4.67 -11.67
CA SER A 9 1.48 3.96 -12.90
C SER A 9 2.84 3.27 -12.75
N VAL A 10 2.95 2.06 -13.32
CA VAL A 10 4.15 1.22 -13.23
C VAL A 10 4.80 1.16 -14.60
N LYS A 11 6.14 1.12 -14.64
CA LYS A 11 6.88 0.98 -15.90
C LYS A 11 6.58 -0.38 -16.53
N ASP A 12 6.33 -0.39 -17.84
CA ASP A 12 6.08 -1.61 -18.61
C ASP A 12 7.17 -2.68 -18.33
N GLY A 13 6.74 -3.88 -17.96
CA GLY A 13 7.62 -5.00 -17.65
C GLY A 13 8.23 -4.99 -16.24
N SER A 14 7.89 -4.01 -15.41
CA SER A 14 8.35 -3.90 -14.01
C SER A 14 7.27 -4.29 -12.99
N GLU A 15 6.13 -4.83 -13.43
CA GLU A 15 4.96 -5.10 -12.59
C GLU A 15 5.25 -6.11 -11.48
N GLN A 16 6.06 -7.14 -11.77
CA GLN A 16 6.43 -8.14 -10.79
C GLN A 16 7.33 -7.55 -9.69
N GLU A 17 8.35 -6.78 -10.07
CA GLU A 17 9.24 -6.09 -9.12
C GLU A 17 8.47 -5.06 -8.28
N PHE A 18 7.52 -4.35 -8.89
CA PHE A 18 6.60 -3.46 -8.19
C PHE A 18 5.79 -4.22 -7.14
N GLN A 19 5.15 -5.32 -7.53
CA GLN A 19 4.29 -6.09 -6.63
C GLN A 19 5.08 -6.74 -5.49
N ASP A 20 6.26 -7.28 -5.77
CA ASP A 20 7.10 -7.92 -4.76
C ASP A 20 7.70 -6.91 -3.79
N GLY A 21 8.21 -5.79 -4.30
CA GLY A 21 8.67 -4.67 -3.46
C GLY A 21 7.54 -4.11 -2.59
N TRP A 22 6.35 -3.90 -3.16
CA TRP A 22 5.17 -3.46 -2.41
C TRP A 22 4.80 -4.44 -1.29
N ARG A 23 4.83 -5.75 -1.58
CA ARG A 23 4.48 -6.79 -0.61
C ARG A 23 5.43 -6.76 0.58
N VAL A 24 6.75 -6.77 0.33
CA VAL A 24 7.76 -6.74 1.39
C VAL A 24 7.57 -5.51 2.29
N LEU A 25 7.51 -4.31 1.70
CA LEU A 25 7.34 -3.07 2.48
C LEU A 25 6.02 -3.04 3.27
N THR A 26 4.94 -3.57 2.68
CA THR A 26 3.64 -3.62 3.35
C THR A 26 3.65 -4.59 4.54
N GLU A 27 4.31 -5.74 4.41
CA GLU A 27 4.48 -6.71 5.49
C GLU A 27 5.32 -6.13 6.65
N GLU A 28 6.37 -5.35 6.34
CA GLU A 28 7.14 -4.60 7.33
C GLU A 28 6.27 -3.58 8.07
N ILE A 29 5.54 -2.74 7.34
CA ILE A 29 4.62 -1.75 7.91
C ILE A 29 3.56 -2.40 8.80
N TYR A 30 3.01 -3.54 8.39
CA TYR A 30 2.04 -4.29 9.18
C TYR A 30 2.63 -4.79 10.50
N ARG A 31 3.84 -5.37 10.45
CA ARG A 31 4.49 -5.93 11.63
C ARG A 31 5.01 -4.86 12.60
N ASP A 32 5.58 -3.78 12.07
CA ASP A 32 6.44 -2.88 12.84
C ASP A 32 5.79 -1.51 13.10
N CYS A 33 4.76 -1.12 12.34
CA CYS A 33 4.17 0.24 12.39
C CYS A 33 2.71 0.30 12.83
N GLY A 34 2.07 -0.85 13.13
CA GLY A 34 0.70 -0.90 13.65
C GLY A 34 -0.40 -0.60 12.62
N SER A 35 -0.14 -0.82 11.33
CA SER A 35 -1.21 -0.78 10.32
C SER A 35 -2.20 -1.94 10.50
N LEU A 36 -3.41 -1.78 9.97
CA LEU A 36 -4.43 -2.83 9.92
C LEU A 36 -4.38 -3.63 8.60
N GLY A 37 -3.24 -3.56 7.91
CA GLY A 37 -3.01 -4.20 6.62
C GLY A 37 -3.36 -3.31 5.43
N SER A 38 -3.02 -3.82 4.24
CA SER A 38 -3.24 -3.13 2.98
C SER A 38 -3.62 -4.12 1.89
N ARG A 39 -4.37 -3.66 0.89
CA ARG A 39 -4.71 -4.44 -0.29
C ARG A 39 -4.24 -3.70 -1.53
N LEU A 40 -3.47 -4.40 -2.35
CA LEU A 40 -3.05 -3.94 -3.67
C LEU A 40 -4.06 -4.38 -4.72
N HIS A 41 -4.39 -3.47 -5.62
CA HIS A 41 -5.31 -3.68 -6.73
C HIS A 41 -4.64 -3.26 -8.03
N ARG A 42 -4.96 -3.97 -9.11
CA ARG A 42 -4.74 -3.49 -10.47
C ARG A 42 -6.06 -2.92 -10.98
N ALA A 43 -6.06 -1.64 -11.35
CA ALA A 43 -7.21 -0.94 -11.90
C ALA A 43 -7.42 -1.31 -13.37
N GLU A 44 -8.62 -1.02 -13.91
CA GLU A 44 -8.98 -1.31 -15.31
C GLU A 44 -8.16 -0.49 -16.32
N ASP A 45 -7.68 0.68 -15.92
CA ASP A 45 -6.81 1.55 -16.72
C ASP A 45 -5.33 1.11 -16.69
N GLY A 46 -5.02 -0.02 -16.04
CA GLY A 46 -3.66 -0.56 -15.91
C GLY A 46 -2.84 0.05 -14.77
N THR A 47 -3.35 1.05 -14.05
CA THR A 47 -2.70 1.59 -12.86
C THR A 47 -2.85 0.68 -11.64
N TRP A 48 -2.10 0.98 -10.59
CA TRP A 48 -2.08 0.21 -9.35
C TRP A 48 -2.57 1.05 -8.17
N ILE A 49 -3.45 0.48 -7.34
CA ILE A 49 -4.06 1.16 -6.21
C ILE A 49 -3.87 0.35 -4.93
N ALA A 50 -3.22 0.93 -3.92
CA ALA A 50 -3.13 0.32 -2.59
C ALA A 50 -4.08 1.02 -1.61
N TYR A 51 -4.97 0.23 -0.99
CA TYR A 51 -5.84 0.65 0.09
C TYR A 51 -5.24 0.19 1.42
N ALA A 52 -4.66 1.12 2.20
CA ALA A 52 -4.04 0.82 3.48
C ALA A 52 -4.91 1.31 4.65
N GLN A 53 -5.19 0.40 5.58
CA GLN A 53 -6.02 0.67 6.76
C GLN A 53 -5.14 0.98 7.97
N TRP A 54 -5.54 1.98 8.74
CA TRP A 54 -4.87 2.42 9.95
C TRP A 54 -5.89 2.63 11.06
N PRO A 55 -5.53 2.36 12.33
CA PRO A 55 -6.43 2.65 13.43
C PRO A 55 -6.80 4.14 13.47
N ASP A 56 -5.81 5.01 13.24
CA ASP A 56 -5.96 6.46 13.21
C ASP A 56 -4.86 7.15 12.37
N ARG A 57 -5.00 8.47 12.21
CA ARG A 57 -4.06 9.33 11.48
C ARG A 57 -2.70 9.44 12.18
N ALA A 58 -2.67 9.43 13.52
CA ALA A 58 -1.44 9.61 14.28
C ALA A 58 -0.49 8.42 14.09
N THR A 59 -1.04 7.21 14.05
CA THR A 59 -0.31 5.97 13.78
C THR A 59 0.26 5.99 12.36
N TYR A 60 -0.53 6.44 11.37
CA TYR A 60 -0.05 6.65 10.00
C TYR A 60 1.13 7.66 9.93
N ASP A 61 0.97 8.82 10.56
CA ASP A 61 2.01 9.87 10.53
C ASP A 61 3.29 9.41 11.25
N ALA A 62 3.18 8.64 12.34
CA ALA A 62 4.32 8.06 13.04
C ALA A 62 5.06 7.03 12.17
N ALA A 63 4.33 6.16 11.47
CA ALA A 63 4.91 5.13 10.61
C ALA A 63 5.78 5.71 9.49
N ARG A 64 5.43 6.88 8.94
CA ARG A 64 6.21 7.56 7.89
C ARG A 64 7.62 7.97 8.33
N ASN A 65 7.87 8.05 9.64
CA ASN A 65 9.17 8.43 10.19
C ASN A 65 10.03 7.22 10.55
N ILE A 66 9.51 6.00 10.39
CA ILE A 66 10.26 4.77 10.63
C ILE A 66 11.01 4.43 9.33
N PRO A 67 12.35 4.26 9.38
CA PRO A 67 13.11 3.82 8.22
C PRO A 67 12.66 2.42 7.79
N ASP A 68 12.54 2.21 6.48
CA ASP A 68 12.32 0.86 5.94
C ASP A 68 13.50 -0.05 6.31
N ALA A 69 13.22 -1.28 6.73
CA ALA A 69 14.27 -2.22 7.12
C ALA A 69 14.95 -2.83 5.88
N ASP A 70 14.16 -3.11 4.83
CA ASP A 70 14.65 -3.58 3.53
C ASP A 70 14.80 -2.43 2.52
N GLU A 71 15.97 -1.80 2.56
CA GLU A 71 16.38 -0.77 1.60
C GLU A 71 16.31 -1.27 0.14
N ALA A 72 16.63 -2.55 -0.11
CA ALA A 72 16.65 -3.10 -1.46
C ALA A 72 15.24 -3.31 -2.02
N ALA A 73 14.30 -3.78 -1.19
CA ALA A 73 12.88 -3.82 -1.57
C ALA A 73 12.34 -2.42 -1.85
N ARG A 74 12.73 -1.43 -1.03
CA ARG A 74 12.35 -0.04 -1.26
C ARG A 74 12.85 0.53 -2.57
N VAL A 75 14.13 0.31 -2.87
CA VAL A 75 14.73 0.77 -4.13
C VAL A 75 14.03 0.10 -5.31
N ARG A 76 13.87 -1.23 -5.30
CA ARG A 76 13.17 -1.96 -6.36
C ARG A 76 11.74 -1.45 -6.57
N PHE A 77 10.99 -1.28 -5.49
CA PHE A 77 9.63 -0.74 -5.55
C PHE A 77 9.62 0.66 -6.18
N ARG A 78 10.46 1.58 -5.72
CA ARG A 78 10.52 2.95 -6.26
C ARG A 78 10.97 2.99 -7.71
N ASP A 79 11.94 2.16 -8.08
CA ASP A 79 12.48 2.11 -9.45
C ASP A 79 11.48 1.53 -10.45
N SER A 80 10.53 0.71 -10.00
CA SER A 80 9.46 0.17 -10.84
C SER A 80 8.35 1.19 -11.16
N ILE A 81 8.21 2.26 -10.37
CA ILE A 81 7.15 3.26 -10.53
C ILE A 81 7.48 4.22 -11.67
N ALA A 82 6.52 4.43 -12.58
CA ALA A 82 6.60 5.44 -13.63
C ALA A 82 6.09 6.79 -13.13
N GLU A 83 4.94 6.80 -12.45
CA GLU A 83 4.34 7.99 -11.85
C GLU A 83 3.67 7.65 -10.51
N SER A 84 3.81 8.53 -9.53
CA SER A 84 3.04 8.47 -8.28
C SER A 84 1.99 9.58 -8.28
N PHE A 85 0.73 9.21 -8.14
CA PHE A 85 -0.36 10.17 -8.00
C PHE A 85 -0.51 10.63 -6.54
N PRO A 86 -1.18 11.76 -6.28
CA PRO A 86 -1.40 12.25 -4.92
C PRO A 86 -2.13 11.21 -4.04
N VAL A 87 -1.61 11.00 -2.83
CA VAL A 87 -2.24 10.11 -1.85
C VAL A 87 -3.58 10.70 -1.42
N THR A 88 -4.64 9.90 -1.48
CA THR A 88 -5.97 10.29 -0.98
C THR A 88 -6.15 9.77 0.45
N PHE A 89 -6.42 10.68 1.37
CA PHE A 89 -6.68 10.35 2.77
C PHE A 89 -8.18 10.32 3.05
N MET A 90 -8.67 9.25 3.66
CA MET A 90 -10.10 9.04 3.85
C MET A 90 -10.42 8.58 5.28
N GLN A 91 -11.65 8.87 5.71
CA GLN A 91 -12.24 8.31 6.92
C GLN A 91 -13.32 7.34 6.50
N VAL A 92 -13.36 6.17 7.13
CA VAL A 92 -14.48 5.23 6.90
C VAL A 92 -15.72 5.77 7.61
N THR A 93 -16.77 6.06 6.84
CA THR A 93 -18.08 6.49 7.37
C THR A 93 -18.98 5.30 7.67
N ASP A 94 -18.93 4.29 6.82
CA ASP A 94 -19.76 3.09 6.85
C ASP A 94 -18.89 1.89 6.47
N ASP A 95 -18.87 0.86 7.31
CA ASP A 95 -18.14 -0.38 7.04
C ASP A 95 -19.12 -1.55 6.91
N LEU A 96 -19.33 -1.98 5.66
CA LEU A 96 -20.12 -3.16 5.32
C LEU A 96 -19.25 -4.25 4.68
N LEU A 97 -17.94 -4.13 4.79
CA LEU A 97 -17.00 -5.07 4.20
C LEU A 97 -17.16 -6.44 4.86
N GLN A 98 -17.44 -7.46 4.05
CA GLN A 98 -17.49 -8.84 4.52
C GLN A 98 -16.11 -9.48 4.33
N PRO A 99 -15.65 -10.33 5.25
CA PRO A 99 -14.46 -11.14 5.00
C PRO A 99 -14.69 -11.97 3.74
N ASN A 100 -13.68 -12.05 2.87
CA ASN A 100 -13.75 -12.92 1.71
C ASN A 100 -14.01 -14.34 2.19
N LYS A 101 -15.01 -15.00 1.61
CA LYS A 101 -15.01 -16.46 1.55
C LYS A 101 -13.76 -16.82 0.75
N SER A 102 -12.91 -17.68 1.29
CA SER A 102 -11.61 -18.05 0.72
C SER A 102 -11.68 -18.13 -0.81
N ILE A 103 -10.78 -17.41 -1.48
CA ILE A 103 -10.51 -17.66 -2.90
C ILE A 103 -9.54 -18.83 -2.87
N ASP A 104 -10.07 -20.04 -3.08
CA ASP A 104 -9.27 -21.26 -3.30
C ASP A 104 -8.42 -21.12 -4.58
#